data_AF-A0A3S0HX13-F1
#
_entry.id   AF-A0A3S0HX13-F1
#
_cell.length_a   1.000
_cell.length_b   1.000
_cell.length_c   1.000
_cell.angle_alpha   90.00
_cell.angle_beta   90.00
_cell.angle_gamma   90.00
#
_symmetry.space_group_name_H-M   'P 1'
#
loop_
_entity.id
_entity.type
_entity.pdbx_description
1 polymer ?
#
loop_
_entity_poly.entity_id
_entity_poly.type
_entity_poly.pdbx_seq_one_letter_code
_entity_poly.pdbx_strand_id
1 'polypeptide(L)'
;MLRSLSALALLTLTSACTTVFQIPVTGTLGDRTPLTGVAQARTDSALGRYAVQTADKTLSCNGVYDASSIEPRMIVAVSCDDGRYGVVDIRRAPDLMSGSGSGRLNDNTPVRVEFRAPDKAPGQ
;
A
#
# COMPACT_ATOMS: atom_id res chain seq x y z
N MET A 1 42.37 10.38 -46.53
CA MET A 1 42.43 10.11 -45.09
C MET A 1 41.21 10.72 -44.41
N LEU A 2 40.46 9.88 -43.69
CA LEU A 2 39.40 10.12 -42.68
C LEU A 2 38.34 11.23 -42.88
N ARG A 3 37.12 10.80 -43.23
CA ARG A 3 35.87 11.54 -43.06
C ARG A 3 35.41 11.41 -41.60
N SER A 4 35.41 12.51 -40.86
CA SER A 4 34.89 12.57 -39.49
C SER A 4 33.36 12.67 -39.54
N LEU A 5 32.66 11.56 -39.25
CA LEU A 5 31.22 11.53 -39.00
C LEU A 5 31.02 11.68 -37.49
N SER A 6 30.78 12.91 -37.03
CA SER A 6 30.32 13.17 -35.66
C SER A 6 28.90 12.62 -35.50
N ALA A 7 28.80 11.44 -34.90
CA ALA A 7 27.54 10.82 -34.55
C ALA A 7 26.84 11.64 -33.46
N LEU A 8 25.70 12.25 -33.81
CA LEU A 8 24.77 12.86 -32.89
C LEU A 8 24.15 11.76 -32.01
N ALA A 9 24.59 11.65 -30.75
CA ALA A 9 23.98 10.76 -29.78
C ALA A 9 22.62 11.31 -29.36
N LEU A 10 21.55 10.76 -29.94
CA LEU A 10 20.17 11.07 -29.62
C LEU A 10 19.82 10.38 -28.28
N LEU A 11 19.91 11.11 -27.16
CA LEU A 11 19.48 10.64 -25.84
C LEU A 11 17.94 10.58 -25.80
N THR A 12 17.37 9.41 -26.07
CA THR A 12 15.94 9.15 -25.89
C THR A 12 15.62 9.00 -24.40
N LEU A 13 15.19 10.09 -23.76
CA LEU A 13 14.56 10.08 -22.43
C LEU A 13 13.16 9.47 -22.56
N THR A 14 13.05 8.14 -22.57
CA THR A 14 11.75 7.48 -22.43
C THR A 14 11.27 7.70 -21.00
N SER A 15 10.29 8.57 -20.79
CA SER A 15 9.66 8.70 -19.47
C SER A 15 8.90 7.41 -19.17
N ALA A 16 9.43 6.60 -18.25
CA ALA A 16 8.71 5.45 -17.75
C ALA A 16 7.56 5.96 -16.86
N CYS A 17 6.37 6.12 -17.45
CA CYS A 17 5.16 6.43 -16.70
C CYS A 17 4.87 5.26 -15.76
N THR A 18 5.11 5.46 -14.45
CA THR A 18 4.76 4.46 -13.44
C THR A 18 3.28 4.60 -13.10
N THR A 19 2.53 3.51 -13.15
CA THR A 19 1.14 3.48 -12.69
C THR A 19 1.11 3.16 -11.19
N VAL A 20 0.38 3.96 -10.43
CA VAL A 20 0.14 3.75 -8.99
C VAL A 20 -1.32 3.34 -8.80
N PHE A 21 -1.54 2.20 -8.17
CA PHE A 21 -2.85 1.73 -7.75
C PHE A 21 -3.06 2.07 -6.28
N GLN A 22 -4.25 2.55 -5.93
CA GLN A 22 -4.61 2.89 -4.56
C GLN A 22 -5.92 2.21 -4.16
N ILE A 23 -5.88 1.52 -3.03
CA ILE A 23 -7.03 0.84 -2.44
C ILE A 23 -7.36 1.58 -1.13
N PRO A 24 -8.57 2.15 -0.99
CA PRO A 24 -9.00 2.77 0.26
C PRO A 24 -8.97 1.78 1.43
N VAL A 25 -8.48 2.26 2.56
CA VAL A 25 -8.43 1.52 3.83
C VAL A 25 -9.19 2.30 4.89
N THR A 26 -10.07 1.61 5.59
CA THR A 26 -10.69 2.10 6.82
C THR A 26 -10.39 1.15 7.96
N GLY A 27 -10.38 1.63 9.19
CA GLY A 27 -10.08 0.77 10.33
C GLY A 27 -10.43 1.37 11.67
N THR A 28 -10.11 0.63 12.71
CA THR A 28 -10.21 1.07 14.10
C THR A 28 -8.98 0.65 14.90
N LEU A 29 -8.57 1.52 15.83
CA LEU A 29 -7.53 1.30 16.80
C LEU A 29 -8.12 1.34 18.21
N GLY A 30 -7.77 0.39 19.08
CA GLY A 30 -8.18 0.40 20.48
C GLY A 30 -9.70 0.41 20.66
N ASP A 31 -10.18 1.34 21.49
CA ASP A 31 -11.58 1.51 21.91
C ASP A 31 -12.53 2.05 20.83
N ARG A 32 -12.15 1.95 19.55
CA ARG A 32 -12.83 2.41 18.31
C ARG A 32 -12.34 3.75 17.74
N THR A 33 -11.09 4.15 18.00
CA THR A 33 -10.50 5.31 17.32
C THR A 33 -10.44 5.02 15.82
N PRO A 34 -11.12 5.81 14.96
CA PRO A 34 -11.20 5.52 13.53
C PRO A 34 -9.87 5.80 12.84
N LEU A 35 -9.51 4.92 11.91
CA LEU A 35 -8.38 5.04 11.02
C LEU A 35 -8.85 5.13 9.56
N THR A 36 -8.21 5.98 8.77
CA THR A 36 -8.43 6.07 7.32
C THR A 36 -7.10 6.16 6.58
N GLY A 37 -7.05 5.64 5.36
CA GLY A 37 -5.85 5.71 4.55
C GLY A 37 -5.93 4.89 3.27
N VAL A 38 -4.77 4.44 2.81
CA VAL A 38 -4.63 3.74 1.53
C VAL A 38 -3.57 2.63 1.58
N ALA A 39 -3.83 1.57 0.83
CA ALA A 39 -2.81 0.62 0.40
C ALA A 39 -2.45 0.92 -1.06
N GLN A 40 -1.16 1.04 -1.35
CA GLN A 40 -0.65 1.48 -2.64
C GLN A 40 0.28 0.42 -3.23
N ALA A 41 0.13 0.16 -4.52
CA ALA A 41 1.03 -0.68 -5.31
C ALA A 41 1.48 0.08 -6.56
N ARG A 42 2.68 -0.24 -7.07
CA ARG A 42 3.22 0.35 -8.30
C ARG A 42 3.55 -0.75 -9.31
N THR A 43 3.37 -0.48 -10.60
CA THR A 43 3.68 -1.46 -11.66
C THR A 43 5.17 -1.77 -11.79
N ASP A 44 6.04 -0.89 -11.31
CA ASP A 44 7.50 -1.03 -11.36
C ASP A 44 8.09 -1.59 -10.05
N SER A 45 7.26 -2.03 -9.10
CA SER A 45 7.69 -2.49 -7.78
C SER A 45 6.90 -3.71 -7.31
N ALA A 46 7.60 -4.75 -6.85
CA ALA A 46 6.96 -5.86 -6.13
C ALA A 46 6.47 -5.45 -4.72
N LEU A 47 6.96 -4.33 -4.19
CA LEU A 47 6.58 -3.82 -2.87
C LEU A 47 5.43 -2.82 -2.97
N GLY A 48 4.46 -2.98 -2.07
CA GLY A 48 3.41 -2.03 -1.80
C GLY A 48 3.59 -1.32 -0.47
N ARG A 49 2.88 -0.20 -0.29
CA ARG A 49 2.88 0.60 0.93
C ARG A 49 1.48 0.68 1.52
N TYR A 50 1.40 0.48 2.81
CA TYR A 50 0.20 0.68 3.61
C TYR A 50 0.39 1.94 4.47
N ALA A 51 -0.59 2.82 4.51
CA ALA A 51 -0.58 4.00 5.37
C ALA A 51 -2.00 4.31 5.84
N VAL A 52 -2.19 4.46 7.15
CA VAL A 52 -3.43 4.91 7.77
C VAL A 52 -3.15 5.92 8.86
N GLN A 53 -4.12 6.77 9.15
CA GLN A 53 -4.01 7.80 10.17
C GLN A 53 -5.35 8.01 10.87
N THR A 54 -5.31 8.58 12.07
CA THR A 54 -6.51 9.07 12.75
C THR A 54 -7.07 10.31 12.05
N ALA A 55 -8.36 10.60 12.24
CA ALA A 55 -9.02 11.72 11.58
C ALA A 55 -8.41 13.09 11.95
N ASP A 56 -7.94 13.23 13.20
CA ASP A 56 -7.23 14.39 13.72
C ASP A 56 -5.74 14.42 13.38
N LYS A 57 -5.22 13.37 12.70
CA LYS A 57 -3.82 13.21 12.27
C LYS A 57 -2.81 13.21 13.42
N THR A 58 -3.24 12.90 14.63
CA THR A 58 -2.35 12.79 15.80
C THR A 58 -1.57 11.48 15.84
N LEU A 59 -1.99 10.49 15.04
CA LEU A 59 -1.33 9.20 14.90
C LEU A 59 -1.35 8.75 13.45
N SER A 60 -0.20 8.29 12.96
CA SER A 60 -0.03 7.69 11.63
C SER A 60 0.69 6.35 11.73
N CYS A 61 0.15 5.32 11.08
CA CYS A 61 0.72 3.98 11.04
C CYS A 61 0.96 3.54 9.60
N ASN A 62 2.14 2.97 9.36
CA ASN A 62 2.64 2.62 8.03
C ASN A 62 3.15 1.18 7.99
N GLY A 63 3.12 0.56 6.81
CA GLY A 63 3.61 -0.79 6.58
C GLY A 63 4.07 -0.99 5.13
N VAL A 64 4.81 -2.06 4.90
CA VAL A 64 5.23 -2.52 3.57
C VAL A 64 4.75 -3.94 3.39
N TYR A 65 4.22 -4.26 2.20
CA TYR A 65 3.72 -5.58 1.88
C TYR A 65 4.19 -6.02 0.49
N ASP A 66 4.15 -7.33 0.23
CA ASP A 66 4.36 -7.87 -1.11
C ASP A 66 3.11 -7.63 -1.95
N ALA A 67 3.19 -6.65 -2.85
CA ALA A 67 2.10 -6.29 -3.75
C ALA A 67 1.94 -7.29 -4.92
N SER A 68 2.95 -8.14 -5.16
CA SER A 68 2.91 -9.18 -6.19
C SER A 68 2.32 -10.51 -5.67
N SER A 69 2.18 -10.66 -4.35
CA SER A 69 1.59 -11.85 -3.75
C SER A 69 0.12 -12.02 -4.12
N ILE A 70 -0.20 -13.24 -4.56
CA ILE A 70 -1.56 -13.72 -4.84
C ILE A 70 -2.15 -14.55 -3.69
N GLU A 71 -1.46 -14.61 -2.55
CA GLU A 71 -1.91 -15.41 -1.42
C GLU A 71 -3.21 -14.83 -0.81
N PRO A 72 -4.19 -15.68 -0.45
CA PRO A 72 -5.42 -15.24 0.21
C PRO A 72 -5.20 -14.61 1.59
N ARG A 73 -4.04 -14.85 2.20
CA ARG A 73 -3.64 -14.33 3.51
C ARG A 73 -2.35 -13.55 3.35
N MET A 74 -2.24 -12.41 4.03
CA MET A 74 -1.01 -11.61 4.10
C MET A 74 -0.74 -11.19 5.54
N ILE A 75 0.53 -11.14 5.89
CA ILE A 75 0.99 -10.63 7.18
C ILE A 75 1.74 -9.32 6.92
N VAL A 76 1.25 -8.21 7.49
CA VAL A 76 1.85 -6.88 7.30
C VAL A 76 2.36 -6.36 8.63
N ALA A 77 3.66 -6.11 8.70
CA ALA A 77 4.25 -5.38 9.81
C ALA A 77 3.85 -3.90 9.72
N VAL A 78 3.42 -3.34 10.84
CA VAL A 78 2.98 -1.95 10.95
C VAL A 78 3.81 -1.22 12.01
N SER A 79 4.15 0.04 11.72
CA SER A 79 4.83 0.94 12.64
C SER A 79 4.09 2.25 12.68
N CYS A 80 3.85 2.77 13.88
CA CYS A 80 3.22 4.06 14.10
C CYS A 80 4.27 5.12 14.49
N ASP A 81 3.96 6.39 14.25
CA ASP A 81 4.83 7.54 14.55
C ASP A 81 5.00 7.82 16.05
N ASP A 82 4.10 7.30 16.89
CA ASP A 82 4.23 7.29 18.35
C ASP A 82 5.18 6.21 18.89
N GLY A 83 5.83 5.45 18.00
CA GLY A 83 6.80 4.41 18.34
C GLY A 83 6.20 3.02 18.59
N ARG A 84 4.87 2.88 18.55
CA ARG A 84 4.24 1.56 18.61
C ARG A 84 4.39 0.81 17.30
N TYR A 85 4.45 -0.51 17.39
CA TYR A 85 4.60 -1.39 16.23
C TYR A 85 3.84 -2.69 16.44
N GLY A 86 3.53 -3.39 15.36
CA GLY A 86 2.78 -4.64 15.44
C GLY A 86 2.66 -5.34 14.10
N VAL A 87 1.73 -6.29 14.05
CA VAL A 87 1.47 -7.09 12.86
C VAL A 87 -0.04 -7.15 12.63
N VAL A 88 -0.45 -6.97 11.39
CA VAL A 88 -1.83 -7.13 10.94
C VAL A 88 -1.91 -8.37 10.04
N ASP A 89 -2.76 -9.32 10.43
CA ASP A 89 -3.12 -10.49 9.64
C ASP A 89 -4.31 -10.14 8.75
N ILE A 90 -4.08 -10.10 7.44
CA ILE A 90 -5.03 -9.67 6.42
C ILE A 90 -5.53 -10.89 5.65
N ARG A 91 -6.85 -10.99 5.49
CA ARG A 91 -7.52 -11.97 4.64
C ARG A 91 -8.12 -11.23 3.45
N ARG A 92 -7.68 -11.61 2.25
CA ARG A 92 -8.16 -11.05 0.99
C ARG A 92 -9.46 -11.71 0.57
N ALA A 93 -10.31 -10.94 -0.08
CA ALA A 93 -11.41 -11.45 -0.87
C ALA A 93 -10.88 -12.10 -2.17
N PRO A 94 -11.71 -12.86 -2.91
CA PRO A 94 -11.29 -13.49 -4.17
C PRO A 94 -10.81 -12.52 -5.26
N ASP A 95 -11.17 -11.23 -5.17
CA ASP A 95 -10.68 -10.19 -6.07
C ASP A 95 -9.23 -9.75 -5.78
N LEU A 96 -8.62 -10.27 -4.70
CA LEU A 96 -7.27 -9.97 -4.19
C LEU A 96 -7.02 -8.49 -3.83
N MET A 97 -8.02 -7.62 -3.95
CA MET A 97 -7.94 -6.18 -3.68
C MET A 97 -8.74 -5.80 -2.44
N SER A 98 -9.94 -6.38 -2.27
CA SER A 98 -10.77 -6.22 -1.08
C SER A 98 -10.34 -7.19 0.01
N GLY A 99 -10.73 -6.91 1.25
CA GLY A 99 -10.46 -7.80 2.36
C GLY A 99 -10.60 -7.14 3.71
N SER A 100 -10.24 -7.88 4.76
CA SER A 100 -10.20 -7.35 6.12
C SER A 100 -9.01 -7.92 6.87
N GLY A 101 -8.56 -7.20 7.89
CA GLY A 101 -7.43 -7.60 8.70
C GLY A 101 -7.62 -7.26 10.16
N SER A 102 -6.90 -7.99 11.00
CA SER A 102 -6.86 -7.74 12.44
C SER A 102 -5.48 -8.01 13.00
N GLY A 103 -5.14 -7.33 14.09
CA GLY A 103 -3.84 -7.44 14.71
C GLY A 103 -3.79 -6.80 16.08
N ARG A 104 -2.58 -6.74 16.62
CA ARG A 104 -2.28 -5.99 17.84
C ARG A 104 -0.95 -5.27 17.69
N LEU A 105 -0.87 -4.09 18.30
CA LEU A 105 0.40 -3.40 18.54
C LEU A 105 1.10 -4.01 19.77
N ASN A 106 2.36 -3.64 19.97
CA ASN A 106 3.25 -4.10 21.04
C ASN A 106 2.77 -3.70 22.44
N ASP A 107 1.89 -2.71 22.55
CA ASP A 107 1.20 -2.30 23.78
C ASP A 107 -0.13 -3.06 24.01
N ASN A 108 -0.40 -4.10 23.21
CA ASN A 108 -1.66 -4.85 23.12
C ASN A 108 -2.86 -4.10 22.54
N THR A 109 -2.69 -2.87 22.03
CA THR A 109 -3.79 -2.14 21.38
C THR A 109 -4.30 -2.93 20.15
N PRO A 110 -5.60 -3.29 20.09
CA PRO A 110 -6.15 -4.00 18.95
C PRO A 110 -6.25 -3.10 17.72
N VAL A 111 -6.03 -3.70 16.55
CA VAL A 111 -6.18 -3.06 15.23
C VAL A 111 -7.15 -3.87 14.40
N ARG A 112 -8.05 -3.20 13.70
CA ARG A 112 -8.92 -3.79 12.65
C ARG A 112 -8.92 -2.90 11.42
N VAL A 113 -8.87 -3.51 10.25
CA VAL A 113 -8.84 -2.80 8.96
C VAL A 113 -9.73 -3.48 7.94
N GLU A 114 -10.25 -2.69 7.01
CA GLU A 114 -11.02 -3.11 5.86
C GLU A 114 -10.47 -2.45 4.60
N PHE A 115 -10.39 -3.24 3.53
CA PHE A 115 -9.92 -2.83 2.21
C PHE A 115 -11.08 -2.96 1.25
N ARG A 116 -11.34 -1.92 0.46
CA ARG A 116 -12.39 -1.92 -0.56
C ARG A 116 -11.77 -1.77 -1.93
N ALA A 117 -11.99 -2.74 -2.82
CA ALA A 117 -11.60 -2.60 -4.21
C ALA A 117 -12.21 -1.31 -4.80
N PRO A 118 -11.47 -0.59 -5.67
CA PRO A 118 -12.03 0.52 -6.42
C PRO A 118 -13.21 0.02 -7.26
N ASP A 119 -14.25 0.85 -7.40
CA ASP A 119 -15.40 0.52 -8.24
C ASP A 119 -14.92 0.19 -9.66
N LYS A 120 -15.39 -0.93 -10.21
CA LYS A 120 -15.14 -1.24 -11.63
C LYS A 120 -15.75 -0.11 -12.46
N ALA A 121 -14.96 0.49 -13.35
CA ALA A 121 -15.50 1.40 -14.34
C ALA A 121 -16.61 0.67 -15.13
N PRO A 122 -17.77 1.30 -15.39
CA PRO A 122 -18.82 0.67 -16.19
C PRO A 122 -18.28 0.36 -17.59
N GLY A 123 -18.25 -0.92 -17.97
CA GLY A 123 -17.96 -1.36 -19.34
C GLY A 123 -16.67 -2.19 -19.57
N GLN A 124 -16.10 -2.83 -18.55
CA GLN A 124 -15.11 -3.90 -18.72
C GLN A 124 -15.71 -5.28 -18.47
#